data_AF-A0A1V2QPY6-F1
#
_entry.id   AF-A0A1V2QPY6-F1
#
_cell.length_a   1.000
_cell.length_b   1.000
_cell.length_c   1.000
_cell.angle_alpha   90.00
_cell.angle_beta   90.00
_cell.angle_gamma   90.00
#
_symmetry.space_group_name_H-M   'P 1'
#
loop_
_entity.id
_entity.type
_entity.pdbx_description
1 polymer ?
#
loop_
_entity_poly.entity_id
_entity_poly.type
_entity_poly.pdbx_seq_one_letter_code
_entity_poly.pdbx_strand_id
1 'polypeptide(L)'
;MTIQVRAGLGERRLVAAVRSLLVRHEVLRADGVTADSCVHRVVLLPEMVPHAASVPVEDMPGTGPLRVVWFDGGAVGRIVLAVRRDVLARLPWHVLLPGLVSAWTASIHLRTRRVWISAT
;
A
#
# COMPACT_ATOMS: atom_id res chain seq x y z
N MET A 1 0.01 -10.52 4.77
CA MET A 1 0.78 -9.76 5.79
C MET A 1 -0.09 -8.60 6.27
N THR A 2 -0.16 -8.33 7.57
CA THR A 2 -0.96 -7.22 8.13
C THR A 2 -0.04 -6.23 8.85
N ILE A 3 -0.32 -4.94 8.70
CA ILE A 3 0.53 -3.85 9.22
C ILE A 3 -0.37 -2.81 9.89
N GLN A 4 -0.09 -2.48 11.14
CA GLN A 4 -0.76 -1.39 11.83
C GLN A 4 -0.21 -0.05 11.36
N VAL A 5 -1.10 0.92 11.15
CA VAL A 5 -0.73 2.24 10.69
C VAL A 5 -1.46 3.35 11.43
N ARG A 6 -0.83 4.52 11.52
CA ARG A 6 -1.44 5.73 12.09
C ARG A 6 -2.43 6.37 11.11
N ALA A 7 -3.32 7.20 11.66
CA ALA A 7 -4.14 8.16 10.94
C ALA A 7 -3.37 8.98 9.89
N GLY A 8 -4.08 9.43 8.84
CA GLY A 8 -3.58 10.51 7.97
C GLY A 8 -2.41 10.12 7.05
N LEU A 9 -2.16 8.82 6.89
CA LEU A 9 -1.13 8.29 6.00
C LEU A 9 -1.33 8.69 4.54
N GLY A 10 -2.59 8.76 4.10
CA GLY A 10 -3.02 9.33 2.83
C GLY A 10 -2.91 8.36 1.66
N GLU A 11 -4.05 8.08 1.03
CA GLU A 11 -4.22 7.06 -0.02
C GLU A 11 -3.30 7.32 -1.22
N ARG A 12 -3.20 8.58 -1.65
CA ARG A 12 -2.30 8.99 -2.75
C ARG A 12 -0.83 8.64 -2.48
N ARG A 13 -0.40 8.66 -1.22
CA ARG A 13 0.99 8.29 -0.86
C ARG A 13 1.18 6.79 -0.95
N LEU A 14 0.20 6.01 -0.51
CA LEU A 14 0.20 4.56 -0.65
C LEU A 14 0.25 4.15 -2.13
N VAL A 15 -0.59 4.76 -2.95
CA VAL A 15 -0.59 4.56 -4.42
C VAL A 15 0.77 4.90 -5.02
N ALA A 16 1.39 6.04 -4.64
CA ALA A 16 2.71 6.40 -5.13
C ALA A 16 3.81 5.40 -4.69
N ALA A 17 3.73 4.89 -3.46
CA ALA A 17 4.65 3.87 -2.96
C ALA A 17 4.50 2.55 -3.74
N VAL A 18 3.26 2.10 -3.95
CA VAL A 18 2.98 0.91 -4.77
C VAL A 18 3.45 1.10 -6.20
N ARG A 19 3.20 2.28 -6.80
CA ARG A 19 3.70 2.61 -8.14
C ARG A 19 5.21 2.48 -8.22
N SER A 20 5.93 2.97 -7.21
CA SER A 20 7.39 2.85 -7.15
C SER A 20 7.85 1.40 -7.08
N LEU A 21 7.11 0.52 -6.38
CA LEU A 21 7.39 -0.92 -6.38
C LEU A 21 7.15 -1.56 -7.74
N LEU A 22 6.02 -1.25 -8.40
CA LEU A 22 5.72 -1.77 -9.75
C LEU A 22 6.78 -1.35 -10.78
N VAL A 23 7.32 -0.14 -10.64
CA VAL A 23 8.42 0.35 -11.48
C VAL A 23 9.71 -0.43 -11.20
N ARG A 24 10.06 -0.67 -9.94
CA ARG A 24 11.32 -1.33 -9.55
C ARG A 24 11.32 -2.85 -9.75
N HIS A 25 10.16 -3.50 -9.65
CA HIS A 25 10.04 -4.95 -9.64
C HIS A 25 9.13 -5.42 -10.76
N GLU A 26 9.73 -5.91 -11.84
CA GLU A 26 9.02 -6.47 -12.99
C GLU A 26 8.08 -7.61 -12.63
N VAL A 27 8.40 -8.38 -11.58
CA VAL A 27 7.57 -9.50 -11.09
C VAL A 27 6.20 -9.06 -10.57
N LEU A 28 6.06 -7.78 -10.23
CA LEU A 28 4.78 -7.19 -9.82
C LEU A 28 3.98 -6.63 -11.01
N ARG A 29 4.55 -6.60 -12.21
CA ARG A 29 3.85 -6.12 -13.40
C ARG A 29 2.97 -7.24 -13.96
N ALA A 30 1.76 -6.87 -14.32
CA ALA A 30 0.81 -7.72 -15.03
C ALA A 30 -0.09 -6.84 -15.90
N ASP A 31 -0.62 -7.40 -16.98
CA ASP A 31 -1.48 -6.65 -17.89
C ASP A 31 -2.71 -6.12 -17.17
N GLY A 32 -3.04 -4.85 -17.41
CA GLY A 32 -4.15 -4.16 -16.75
C GLY A 32 -3.92 -3.79 -15.28
N VAL A 33 -2.78 -4.16 -14.67
CA VAL A 33 -2.48 -3.82 -13.27
C VAL A 33 -1.81 -2.45 -13.18
N THR A 34 -2.49 -1.52 -12.52
CA THR A 34 -1.98 -0.19 -12.17
C THR A 34 -1.82 -0.06 -10.65
N ALA A 35 -1.02 0.91 -10.21
CA ALA A 35 -0.86 1.17 -8.78
C ALA A 35 -2.18 1.53 -8.10
N ASP A 36 -3.05 2.26 -8.81
CA ASP A 36 -4.38 2.64 -8.34
C ASP A 36 -5.30 1.41 -8.22
N SER A 37 -5.23 0.46 -9.15
CA SER A 37 -5.98 -0.82 -9.03
C SER A 37 -5.44 -1.77 -7.97
N CYS A 38 -4.22 -1.56 -7.47
CA CYS A 38 -3.65 -2.37 -6.41
C CYS A 38 -4.07 -1.90 -5.01
N VAL A 39 -4.53 -0.65 -4.87
CA VAL A 39 -4.81 -0.02 -3.58
C VAL A 39 -6.31 0.19 -3.41
N HIS A 40 -6.87 -0.42 -2.39
CA HIS A 40 -8.29 -0.26 -2.03
C HIS A 40 -8.41 0.30 -0.62
N ARG A 41 -9.05 1.46 -0.48
CA ARG A 41 -9.36 2.04 0.83
C ARG A 41 -10.77 1.65 1.26
N VAL A 42 -10.88 1.13 2.47
CA VAL A 42 -12.15 0.78 3.10
C VAL A 42 -12.29 1.63 4.35
N VAL A 43 -13.29 2.51 4.38
CA VAL A 43 -13.59 3.32 5.56
C VAL A 43 -14.37 2.45 6.54
N LEU A 44 -13.88 2.36 7.77
CA LEU A 44 -14.50 1.58 8.84
C LEU A 44 -14.64 2.43 10.10
N LEU A 45 -15.48 1.98 11.02
CA LEU A 45 -15.46 2.50 12.39
C LEU A 45 -14.17 2.05 13.11
N PRO A 46 -13.59 2.87 14.00
CA PRO A 46 -12.32 2.56 14.70
C PRO A 46 -12.29 1.19 15.38
N GLU A 47 -13.39 0.76 15.98
CA GLU A 47 -13.59 -0.52 16.67
C GLU A 47 -13.58 -1.73 15.73
N MET A 48 -13.80 -1.52 14.43
CA MET A 48 -13.77 -2.58 13.41
C MET A 48 -12.37 -2.79 12.83
N VAL A 49 -11.45 -1.82 12.96
CA VAL A 49 -10.07 -1.92 12.43
C VAL A 49 -9.29 -3.11 13.00
N PRO A 50 -9.40 -3.48 14.30
CA PRO A 50 -8.78 -4.69 14.84
C PRO A 50 -9.26 -5.99 14.17
N HIS A 51 -10.50 -6.05 13.69
CA HIS A 51 -11.09 -7.22 13.05
C HIS A 51 -10.62 -7.38 11.60
N ALA A 52 -10.13 -6.31 10.98
CA ALA A 52 -9.64 -6.33 9.60
C ALA A 52 -8.42 -7.23 9.36
N ALA A 53 -7.74 -7.72 10.42
CA ALA A 53 -6.67 -8.70 10.26
C ALA A 53 -7.17 -10.10 9.88
N SER A 54 -8.46 -10.38 10.12
CA SER A 54 -9.08 -11.68 9.87
C SER A 54 -9.71 -11.80 8.48
N VAL A 55 -9.65 -10.74 7.66
CA VAL A 55 -10.19 -10.75 6.30
C VAL A 55 -9.38 -11.75 5.46
N PRO A 56 -10.01 -12.80 4.90
CA PRO A 56 -9.31 -13.74 4.06
C PRO A 56 -8.87 -13.08 2.76
N VAL A 57 -7.76 -13.55 2.22
CA VAL A 57 -7.14 -13.01 1.00
C VAL A 57 -8.05 -13.20 -0.24
N GLU A 58 -9.00 -14.14 -0.18
CA GLU A 58 -10.01 -14.37 -1.20
C GLU A 58 -11.05 -13.26 -1.26
N ASP A 59 -11.42 -12.70 -0.11
CA ASP A 59 -12.37 -11.58 -0.02
C ASP A 59 -11.72 -10.22 -0.34
N MET A 60 -10.40 -10.19 -0.57
CA MET A 60 -9.70 -8.96 -0.93
C MET A 60 -9.97 -8.58 -2.39
N PRO A 61 -10.34 -7.32 -2.66
CA PRO A 61 -10.56 -6.85 -4.02
C PRO A 61 -9.30 -6.93 -4.90
N GLY A 62 -9.51 -7.19 -6.18
CA GLY A 62 -8.48 -7.31 -7.21
C GLY A 62 -7.96 -8.74 -7.40
N THR A 63 -7.30 -8.96 -8.54
CA THR A 63 -6.70 -10.26 -8.93
C THR A 63 -5.20 -10.14 -9.25
N GLY A 64 -4.63 -8.95 -9.05
CA GLY A 64 -3.24 -8.64 -9.38
C GLY A 64 -2.21 -9.34 -8.49
N PRO A 65 -0.93 -9.33 -8.90
CA PRO A 65 0.17 -9.95 -8.16
C PRO A 65 0.40 -9.34 -6.77
N LEU A 66 0.02 -8.08 -6.58
CA LEU A 66 0.02 -7.34 -5.32
C LEU A 66 -1.34 -6.69 -5.12
N ARG A 67 -1.93 -6.89 -3.94
CA ARG A 67 -3.17 -6.28 -3.48
C ARG A 67 -2.92 -5.64 -2.12
N VAL A 68 -3.35 -4.39 -1.98
CA VAL A 68 -3.15 -3.56 -0.80
C VAL A 68 -4.49 -3.01 -0.37
N VAL A 69 -5.01 -3.49 0.75
CA VAL A 69 -6.25 -2.97 1.32
C VAL A 69 -5.89 -2.13 2.55
N TRP A 70 -6.29 -0.87 2.54
CA TRP A 70 -6.17 0.03 3.68
C TRP A 70 -7.52 0.20 4.35
N PHE A 71 -7.64 -0.36 5.55
CA PHE A 71 -8.74 -0.14 6.45
C PHE A 71 -8.49 1.14 7.26
N ASP A 72 -9.29 2.15 6.99
CA ASP A 72 -9.15 3.49 7.56
C ASP A 72 -10.25 3.74 8.60
N GLY A 73 -9.85 3.72 9.88
CA GLY A 73 -10.69 4.10 11.02
C GLY A 73 -10.49 5.54 11.46
N GLY A 74 -9.93 6.40 10.61
CA GLY A 74 -9.66 7.80 10.93
C GLY A 74 -8.41 7.96 11.80
N ALA A 75 -8.52 7.69 13.10
CA ALA A 75 -7.41 7.81 14.07
C ALA A 75 -6.43 6.61 14.02
N VAL A 76 -6.97 5.45 13.68
CA VAL A 76 -6.25 4.18 13.58
C VAL A 76 -6.50 3.57 12.22
N GLY A 77 -5.50 2.89 11.67
CA GLY A 77 -5.64 2.19 10.41
C GLY A 77 -4.89 0.88 10.38
N ARG A 78 -5.24 0.05 9.40
CA ARG A 78 -4.55 -1.21 9.14
C ARG A 78 -4.40 -1.43 7.65
N ILE A 79 -3.22 -1.85 7.23
CA ILE A 79 -2.95 -2.25 5.86
C ILE A 79 -2.84 -3.77 5.81
N VAL A 80 -3.58 -4.39 4.91
CA VAL A 80 -3.47 -5.80 4.57
C VAL A 80 -2.84 -5.91 3.19
N LEU A 81 -1.70 -6.60 3.14
CA LEU A 81 -0.96 -6.90 1.92
C LEU A 81 -1.17 -8.37 1.56
N ALA A 82 -1.72 -8.60 0.38
CA ALA A 82 -1.77 -9.90 -0.26
C ALA A 82 -0.89 -9.89 -1.49
N VAL A 83 0.00 -10.88 -1.58
CA VAL A 83 0.94 -11.02 -2.70
C VAL A 83 0.84 -12.46 -3.18
N ARG A 84 0.81 -12.64 -4.50
CA ARG A 84 0.70 -13.97 -5.11
C ARG A 84 1.91 -14.84 -4.72
N ARG A 85 1.72 -16.14 -4.56
CA ARG A 85 2.74 -17.04 -3.98
C ARG A 85 4.00 -17.13 -4.83
N ASP A 86 3.86 -17.18 -6.15
CA ASP A 86 4.96 -17.17 -7.14
C ASP A 86 5.75 -15.85 -7.08
N VAL A 87 5.07 -14.73 -6.83
CA VAL A 87 5.71 -13.42 -6.65
C VAL A 87 6.52 -13.42 -5.35
N LEU A 88 5.96 -13.92 -4.24
CA LEU A 88 6.69 -13.99 -2.96
C LEU A 88 7.92 -14.90 -3.01
N ALA A 89 7.93 -15.92 -3.88
CA ALA A 89 9.11 -16.75 -4.09
C ALA A 89 10.29 -15.96 -4.71
N ARG A 90 9.99 -14.92 -5.52
CA ARG A 90 10.98 -14.08 -6.21
C ARG A 90 11.24 -12.75 -5.49
N LEU A 91 10.24 -12.24 -4.76
CA LEU A 91 10.26 -10.99 -4.03
C LEU A 91 9.69 -11.23 -2.62
N PRO A 92 10.49 -11.80 -1.71
CA PRO A 92 10.04 -12.16 -0.38
C PRO A 92 9.72 -10.93 0.47
N TRP A 93 8.95 -11.13 1.53
CA TRP A 93 8.45 -10.06 2.40
C TRP A 93 9.55 -9.14 2.95
N HIS A 94 10.72 -9.68 3.29
CA HIS A 94 11.85 -8.90 3.82
C HIS A 94 12.48 -7.97 2.78
N VAL A 95 12.18 -8.12 1.49
CA VAL A 95 12.57 -7.19 0.42
C VAL A 95 11.42 -6.25 0.08
N LEU A 96 10.21 -6.81 -0.08
CA LEU A 96 9.02 -6.06 -0.48
C LEU A 96 8.64 -5.00 0.55
N LEU A 97 8.61 -5.36 1.84
CA LEU A 97 8.15 -4.45 2.90
C LEU A 97 9.08 -3.26 3.10
N PRO A 98 10.41 -3.43 3.23
CA PRO A 98 11.30 -2.27 3.30
C PRO A 98 11.23 -1.40 2.05
N GLY A 99 11.06 -2.00 0.86
CA GLY A 99 10.85 -1.27 -0.39
C GLY A 99 9.60 -0.38 -0.36
N LEU A 100 8.47 -0.93 0.11
CA LEU A 100 7.22 -0.19 0.27
C LEU A 100 7.38 0.97 1.25
N VAL A 101 7.94 0.70 2.43
CA VAL A 101 8.15 1.69 3.50
C VAL A 101 9.09 2.80 3.03
N SER A 102 10.17 2.46 2.31
CA SER A 102 11.10 3.43 1.75
C SER A 102 10.42 4.34 0.73
N ALA A 103 9.68 3.78 -0.24
CA ALA A 103 8.96 4.55 -1.24
C ALA A 103 7.86 5.43 -0.62
N TRP A 104 7.19 4.93 0.40
CA TRP A 104 6.22 5.71 1.18
C TRP A 104 6.89 6.89 1.87
N THR A 105 7.98 6.65 2.59
CA THR A 105 8.70 7.68 3.35
C THR A 105 9.23 8.76 2.41
N ALA A 106 9.76 8.39 1.25
CA ALA A 106 10.18 9.34 0.22
C ALA A 106 9.00 10.23 -0.27
N SER A 107 7.79 9.67 -0.35
CA SER A 107 6.58 10.41 -0.73
C SER A 107 6.13 11.42 0.34
N ILE A 108 6.56 11.26 1.60
CA ILE A 108 6.36 12.28 2.65
C ILE A 108 7.21 13.52 2.34
N HIS A 109 8.49 13.32 1.98
CA HIS A 109 9.44 14.41 1.70
C HIS A 109 9.15 15.21 0.42
N LEU A 110 8.50 14.59 -0.58
CA LEU A 110 8.11 15.30 -1.80
C LEU A 110 7.08 16.42 -1.54
N ARG A 111 6.26 16.31 -0.48
CA ARG A 111 5.35 17.40 -0.07
C ARG A 111 6.10 18.56 0.58
N THR A 112 7.11 18.28 1.40
CA THR A 112 7.91 19.33 2.02
C THR A 112 8.71 20.10 0.99
N ARG A 113 9.24 19.45 -0.06
CA ARG A 113 9.96 20.15 -1.14
C ARG A 113 9.06 20.97 -2.08
N ARG A 114 7.83 20.51 -2.39
CA ARG A 114 6.94 21.27 -3.29
C ARG A 114 6.46 22.61 -2.71
N VAL A 115 6.42 22.75 -1.39
CA VAL A 115 6.09 24.04 -0.74
C VAL A 115 7.18 25.09 -0.95
N TRP A 116 8.43 24.67 -1.24
CA TRP A 116 9.57 25.59 -1.41
C TRP A 116 9.82 26.03 -2.86
N ILE A 117 9.06 25.51 -3.84
CA ILE A 117 9.29 25.81 -5.28
C ILE A 117 8.28 26.87 -5.79
N SER A 118 7.50 27.49 -4.91
CA SER A 118 6.63 28.61 -5.26
C SER A 118 7.16 29.92 -4.67
N ALA A 119 8.29 30.38 -5.19
CA ALA A 119 8.78 31.74 -5.02
C ALA A 119 9.72 32.09 -6.19
N THR A 120 9.17 32.37 -7.37
CA THR A 120 9.80 33.24 -8.36
C THR A 120 8.73 33.88 -9.21
#